data_AF-A0A453S618-F1
#
_entry.id   AF-A0A453S618-F1
#
_cell.length_a   1.000
_cell.length_b   1.000
_cell.length_c   1.000
_cell.angle_alpha   90.00
_cell.angle_beta   90.00
_cell.angle_gamma   90.00
#
_symmetry.space_group_name_H-M   'P 1'
#
loop_
_entity.id
_entity.type
_entity.pdbx_description
1 polymer ?
#
loop_
_entity_poly.entity_id
_entity_poly.type
_entity_poly.pdbx_seq_one_letter_code
_entity_poly.pdbx_strand_id
1 'polypeptide(L)'
;GVIGFLLCAKDGPPVDFLTPVNPIEKIEGATKDGREMRFYNSEIHRAAFILPTFVKRELEAYNTSTEKEKPEKPAAKPVKMKVMRDSAITAS
;
A
#
# COMPACT_ATOMS: atom_id res chain seq x y z
N GLY A 1 -1.77 -11.11 -27.35
CA GLY A 1 -2.32 -9.83 -26.84
C GLY A 1 -1.82 -9.60 -25.43
N VAL A 2 -1.97 -8.39 -24.90
CA VAL A 2 -1.63 -8.04 -23.51
C VAL A 2 -2.88 -7.53 -22.78
N ILE A 3 -2.95 -7.72 -21.47
CA ILE A 3 -4.01 -7.18 -20.61
C ILE A 3 -3.36 -6.52 -19.39
N GLY A 4 -3.94 -5.39 -18.95
CA GLY A 4 -3.50 -4.66 -17.76
C GLY A 4 -4.51 -4.80 -16.61
N PHE A 5 -4.03 -4.63 -15.38
CA PHE A 5 -4.83 -4.65 -14.17
C PHE A 5 -4.58 -3.38 -13.36
N LEU A 6 -5.62 -2.85 -12.71
CA LEU A 6 -5.50 -1.77 -11.75
C LEU A 6 -5.55 -2.34 -10.33
N LEU A 7 -4.55 -2.03 -9.52
CA LEU A 7 -4.47 -2.41 -8.12
C LEU A 7 -4.56 -1.15 -7.26
N CYS A 8 -5.55 -1.10 -6.37
CA CYS A 8 -5.74 -0.01 -5.42
C CYS A 8 -5.91 -0.59 -4.02
N ALA A 9 -5.37 0.08 -3.00
CA ALA A 9 -5.64 -0.20 -1.61
C ALA A 9 -6.61 0.85 -1.05
N LYS A 10 -7.45 0.43 -0.09
CA LYS A 10 -8.25 1.37 0.70
C LYS A 10 -7.38 2.08 1.74
N ASP A 11 -7.90 3.13 2.35
CA ASP A 11 -7.28 3.76 3.51
C ASP A 11 -7.03 2.73 4.61
N GLY A 12 -5.81 2.72 5.17
CA GLY A 12 -5.38 1.73 6.14
C GLY A 12 -3.85 1.54 6.16
N PRO A 13 -3.38 0.36 6.59
CA PRO A 13 -1.96 0.01 6.51
C PRO A 13 -1.45 0.13 5.07
N PRO A 14 -0.22 0.64 4.86
CA PRO A 14 0.34 0.77 3.52
C PRO A 14 0.50 -0.61 2.87
N VAL A 15 0.11 -0.71 1.61
CA VAL A 15 0.25 -1.93 0.81
C VAL A 15 1.32 -1.69 -0.26
N ASP A 16 2.42 -2.44 -0.18
CA ASP A 16 3.41 -2.52 -1.26
C ASP A 16 2.95 -3.57 -2.27
N PHE A 17 2.38 -3.12 -3.40
CA PHE A 17 1.99 -4.02 -4.48
C PHE A 17 3.19 -4.56 -5.27
N LEU A 18 4.40 -4.01 -5.15
CA LEU A 18 5.58 -4.49 -5.88
C LEU A 18 6.16 -5.76 -5.25
N THR A 19 6.14 -5.87 -3.92
CA THR A 19 6.70 -7.01 -3.18
C THR A 19 5.60 -7.87 -2.57
N PRO A 20 5.37 -9.10 -3.07
CA PRO A 20 4.34 -9.95 -2.49
C PRO A 20 4.75 -10.42 -1.08
N VAL A 21 4.02 -9.99 -0.05
CA VAL A 21 4.31 -10.33 1.36
C VAL A 21 4.08 -11.80 1.68
N ASN A 22 3.15 -12.45 0.98
CA ASN A 22 2.85 -13.87 1.12
C ASN A 22 2.90 -14.58 -0.24
N PRO A 23 4.10 -14.92 -0.75
CA PRO A 23 4.25 -15.56 -2.05
C PRO A 23 3.68 -16.98 -2.06
N ILE A 24 2.88 -17.30 -3.07
CA ILE A 24 2.13 -18.57 -3.14
C ILE A 24 3.06 -19.79 -3.25
N GLU A 25 4.25 -19.64 -3.85
CA GLU A 25 5.29 -20.68 -3.89
C GLU A 25 5.74 -21.15 -2.51
N LYS A 26 5.64 -20.28 -1.49
CA LYS A 26 6.06 -20.57 -0.11
C LYS A 26 4.93 -21.10 0.75
N ILE A 27 3.70 -21.18 0.22
CA ILE A 27 2.53 -21.65 0.95
C ILE A 27 2.47 -23.17 0.84
N GLU A 28 2.53 -23.85 1.98
CA GLU A 28 2.45 -25.29 2.02
C GLU A 28 1.07 -25.78 1.53
N GLY A 29 1.06 -26.69 0.56
CA GLY A 29 -0.19 -27.21 -0.01
C GLY A 29 -0.68 -26.48 -1.27
N ALA A 30 -0.15 -25.30 -1.59
CA ALA A 30 -0.57 -24.53 -2.76
C ALA A 30 -0.36 -25.27 -4.10
N THR A 31 0.56 -26.23 -4.14
CA THR A 31 0.88 -27.05 -5.31
C THR A 31 0.47 -28.52 -5.17
N LYS A 32 -0.01 -28.95 -3.99
CA LYS A 32 -0.20 -30.38 -3.65
C LYS A 32 -1.44 -31.01 -4.31
N ASP A 33 -2.43 -30.23 -4.76
CA ASP A 33 -3.69 -30.73 -5.33
C ASP A 33 -3.76 -30.71 -6.88
N GLY A 34 -2.64 -30.93 -7.57
CA GLY A 34 -2.59 -30.95 -9.04
C GLY A 34 -2.79 -29.58 -9.72
N ARG A 35 -2.88 -28.50 -8.94
CA ARG A 35 -2.84 -27.11 -9.39
C ARG A 35 -1.40 -26.60 -9.37
N GLU A 36 -0.57 -27.17 -10.23
CA GLU A 36 0.75 -26.59 -10.47
C GLU A 36 0.57 -25.18 -11.03
N MET A 37 1.18 -24.18 -10.39
CA MET A 37 1.16 -22.81 -10.87
C MET A 37 1.92 -22.73 -12.20
N ARG A 38 1.20 -22.49 -13.29
CA ARG A 38 1.79 -22.46 -14.64
C ARG A 38 2.43 -21.12 -15.02
N PHE A 39 2.00 -20.03 -14.38
CA PHE A 39 2.33 -18.67 -14.85
C PHE A 39 2.71 -17.69 -13.75
N TYR A 40 2.06 -17.73 -12.59
CA TYR A 40 2.31 -16.78 -11.51
C TYR A 40 3.42 -17.27 -10.60
N ASN A 41 4.39 -16.40 -10.33
CA ASN A 41 5.41 -16.56 -9.30
C ASN A 41 5.86 -15.15 -8.86
N SER A 42 6.73 -15.08 -7.86
CA SER A 42 7.21 -13.84 -7.24
C SER A 42 7.98 -12.94 -8.22
N GLU A 43 8.67 -13.54 -9.19
CA GLU A 43 9.41 -12.81 -10.22
C GLU A 43 8.47 -12.21 -11.27
N ILE A 44 7.52 -13.01 -11.76
CA ILE A 44 6.49 -12.56 -12.71
C ILE A 44 5.61 -11.48 -12.09
N HIS A 45 5.27 -11.59 -10.80
CA HIS A 45 4.55 -10.54 -10.07
C HIS A 45 5.27 -9.20 -10.16
N ARG A 46 6.57 -9.17 -9.84
CA ARG A 46 7.39 -7.94 -9.91
C ARG A 46 7.51 -7.44 -11.36
N ALA A 47 7.74 -8.35 -12.30
CA ALA A 47 7.90 -8.03 -13.71
C ALA A 47 6.61 -7.41 -14.32
N ALA A 48 5.43 -7.77 -13.83
CA ALA A 48 4.16 -7.22 -14.30
C ALA A 48 4.02 -5.69 -14.09
N PHE A 49 4.78 -5.11 -13.16
CA PHE A 49 4.82 -3.66 -12.94
C PHE A 49 5.86 -2.94 -13.81
N ILE A 50 6.68 -3.66 -14.57
CA ILE A 50 7.62 -3.07 -15.52
C ILE A 50 6.86 -2.70 -16.79
N LEU A 51 6.37 -1.46 -16.82
CA LEU A 51 5.58 -0.94 -17.94
C LEU A 51 6.47 -0.49 -19.10
N PRO A 52 6.01 -0.63 -20.36
CA PRO A 52 6.62 0.05 -21.49
C PRO A 52 6.72 1.55 -21.27
N THR A 53 7.77 2.18 -21.79
CA THR A 53 8.09 3.61 -21.53
C THR A 53 6.97 4.56 -21.91
N PHE A 54 6.21 4.29 -22.97
CA PHE A 54 5.08 5.12 -23.38
C PHE A 54 3.92 5.08 -22.38
N VAL A 55 3.63 3.92 -21.78
CA VAL A 55 2.59 3.79 -20.74
C VAL A 55 3.04 4.46 -19.45
N LYS A 56 4.30 4.21 -19.06
CA LYS A 56 4.89 4.80 -17.85
C LYS A 56 4.81 6.33 -17.86
N ARG A 57 5.17 6.97 -18.99
CA ARG A 57 5.10 8.43 -19.14
C ARG A 57 3.69 8.99 -18.94
N GLU A 58 2.69 8.32 -19.49
CA GLU A 58 1.30 8.76 -19.35
C GLU A 58 0.81 8.66 -17.90
N LEU A 59 1.15 7.56 -17.23
CA LEU A 59 0.81 7.35 -15.81
C LEU A 59 1.49 8.39 -14.91
N GLU A 60 2.76 8.70 -15.16
CA GLU A 60 3.51 9.73 -14.42
C GLU A 60 2.93 11.13 -14.65
N ALA A 61 2.51 11.45 -15.89
CA ALA A 61 1.86 12.71 -16.22
C ALA A 61 0.53 12.87 -15.46
N TYR A 62 -0.28 11.81 -15.39
CA TYR A 62 -1.54 11.80 -14.62
C TYR A 62 -1.31 11.97 -13.12
N ASN A 63 -0.30 11.30 -12.56
CA ASN A 63 0.01 11.45 -11.13
C ASN A 63 0.46 12.89 -10.80
N THR A 64 1.24 13.51 -11.68
CA THR A 64 1.72 14.89 -11.48
C THR A 64 0.59 15.92 -11.57
N SER A 65 -0.44 15.68 -12.39
CA SER A 65 -1.58 16.59 -12.50
C SER A 65 -2.52 16.50 -11.30
N THR A 66 -2.72 15.31 -10.73
CA THR A 66 -3.59 15.09 -9.56
C THR A 66 -2.99 15.59 -8.24
N GLU A 67 -1.66 15.69 -8.12
CA GLU A 67 -1.01 16.29 -6.95
C GLU A 67 -1.25 17.81 -6.83
N LYS A 68 -1.54 18.50 -7.95
CA LYS A 68 -1.85 19.95 -7.94
C LYS A 68 -3.26 20.27 -7.45
N GLU A 69 -4.14 19.28 -7.34
CA GLU A 69 -5.53 19.46 -6.89
C GLU A 69 -5.77 19.08 -5.42
N LYS A 70 -4.77 18.58 -4.69
CA LYS A 70 -4.94 18.27 -3.26
C LYS A 70 -4.96 19.57 -2.45
N PRO A 71 -6.09 19.94 -1.79
CA PRO A 71 -6.08 21.08 -0.88
C PRO A 71 -5.10 20.76 0.26
N GLU A 72 -4.16 21.67 0.52
CA GLU A 72 -3.41 21.64 1.78
C GLU A 72 -4.41 21.56 2.93
N LYS A 73 -4.37 20.45 3.69
CA LYS A 73 -5.16 20.32 4.91
C LYS A 73 -4.55 21.32 5.91
N PRO A 74 -5.29 22.32 6.43
CA PRO A 74 -4.71 23.29 7.34
C PRO A 74 -4.18 22.57 8.58
N ALA A 75 -2.93 22.85 8.95
CA ALA A 75 -2.28 22.32 10.13
C ALA A 75 -3.19 22.46 11.36
N ALA A 76 -3.50 21.33 12.00
CA ALA A 76 -4.30 21.32 13.22
C ALA A 76 -3.59 22.15 14.30
N LYS A 77 -4.28 23.15 14.85
CA LYS A 77 -3.79 23.97 15.96
C LYS A 77 -3.51 23.07 17.18
N PRO A 78 -2.48 23.35 17.99
CA PRO A 78 -2.13 22.50 19.13
C PRO A 78 -3.27 22.50 20.14
N VAL A 79 -3.79 21.31 20.46
CA VAL A 79 -4.76 21.12 21.55
C VAL A 79 -4.04 21.39 22.87
N LYS A 80 -4.42 22.46 23.57
CA LYS A 80 -3.98 22.71 24.95
C LYS A 80 -4.66 21.68 25.86
N MET A 81 -3.96 20.61 26.20
CA MET A 81 -4.39 19.72 27.28
C MET A 81 -4.24 20.45 28.62
N LYS A 82 -5.36 20.62 29.35
CA LYS A 82 -5.33 21.07 30.73
C LYS A 82 -5.01 19.87 31.62
N VAL A 83 -3.77 19.79 32.09
CA VAL A 83 -3.37 18.79 33.08
C VAL A 83 -4.01 19.16 34.42
N MET A 84 -5.01 18.40 34.87
CA MET A 84 -5.45 18.41 36.26
C MET A 84 -4.40 17.65 37.09
N ARG A 85 -3.94 18.26 38.18
CA ARG A 85 -3.07 17.61 39.16
C ARG A 85 -3.97 16.95 40.19
N ASP A 86 -3.93 15.62 40.24
CA ASP A 86 -4.50 14.87 41.37
C ASP A 86 -3.55 15.00 42.56
N SER A 87 -4.06 15.48 43.69
CA SER A 87 -3.34 15.44 44.97
C SER A 87 -4.32 15.14 46.09
N ALA A 88 -4.45 13.86 46.42
CA ALA A 88 -4.98 13.40 47.71
C ALA A 88 -4.55 11.95 47.99
N ILE A 89 -3.37 11.79 48.58
CA ILE A 89 -3.14 10.74 49.58
C ILE A 89 -2.30 11.39 50.69
N THR A 90 -2.96 11.86 51.74
CA THR A 90 -2.30 12.22 53.00
C THR A 90 -2.42 11.01 53.91
N ALA A 91 -1.29 10.42 54.24
CA ALA A 91 -1.16 9.45 55.32
C ALA A 91 -0.99 10.20 56.65
N SER A 92 -1.84 9.88 57.64
CA SER A 92 -1.56 9.87 59.09
C SER A 92 -2.81 9.37 59.81
#